data_AF-A0A0G1JZP9-F1
#
_entry.id   AF-A0A0G1JZP9-F1
#
_cell.length_a   1.000
_cell.length_b   1.000
_cell.length_c   1.000
_cell.angle_alpha   90.00
_cell.angle_beta   90.00
_cell.angle_gamma   90.00
#
_symmetry.space_group_name_H-M   'P 1'
#
loop_
_entity.id
_entity.type
_entity.pdbx_description
1 polymer ?
#
loop_
_entity_poly.entity_id
_entity_poly.type
_entity_poly.pdbx_seq_one_letter_code
_entity_poly.pdbx_strand_id
1 'polypeptide(L)'
;MSTTPLSTVSSERPKTLQWAKAAAIFQIFVGIGVIYLLLWLVDAESVNPFLQGVKNGFMQELAKQGVMTYDYTLAGKASFEPLLGILASIILLVGLRHRTATMYKVVIGFLLLHFISGLAHWDLLVLTPILLGLCFTASARAYWNTPSEPDQTSVTPPPSVKPVPAVKSAPKKSVKTTPSSKATPKKKAATAKKKSA
;
A
#
# COMPACT_ATOMS: atom_id res chain seq x y z
N MET A 1 44.47 -9.24 -5.39
CA MET A 1 43.36 -8.80 -4.52
C MET A 1 42.13 -8.63 -5.40
N SER A 2 41.18 -9.57 -5.35
CA SER A 2 39.94 -9.47 -6.13
C SER A 2 38.99 -8.49 -5.45
N THR A 3 38.71 -7.37 -6.11
CA THR A 3 37.61 -6.48 -5.76
C THR A 3 36.31 -7.09 -6.26
N THR A 4 35.64 -7.84 -5.38
CA THR A 4 34.26 -8.27 -5.63
C THR A 4 33.38 -7.01 -5.69
N PRO A 5 32.66 -6.73 -6.78
CA PRO A 5 31.78 -5.58 -6.83
C PRO A 5 30.67 -5.78 -5.80
N LEU A 6 30.56 -4.82 -4.87
CA LEU A 6 29.42 -4.69 -3.97
C LEU A 6 28.18 -4.53 -4.85
N SER A 7 27.45 -5.61 -5.06
CA SER A 7 26.15 -5.58 -5.72
C SER A 7 25.28 -4.66 -4.89
N THR A 8 25.05 -3.47 -5.43
CA THR A 8 24.13 -2.48 -4.89
C THR A 8 22.76 -3.12 -4.97
N VAL A 9 22.34 -3.76 -3.88
CA VAL A 9 20.98 -4.29 -3.75
C VAL A 9 20.07 -3.07 -3.79
N SER A 10 19.56 -2.79 -4.99
CA SER A 10 18.63 -1.70 -5.24
C SER A 10 17.54 -1.75 -4.18
N SER A 11 17.29 -0.63 -3.51
CA SER A 11 16.23 -0.43 -2.52
C SER A 11 14.82 -0.48 -3.13
N GLU A 12 14.73 -0.79 -4.43
CA GLU A 12 13.49 -0.89 -5.17
C GLU A 12 12.63 -2.03 -4.61
N ARG A 13 11.38 -1.69 -4.24
CA ARG A 13 10.44 -2.68 -3.71
C ARG A 13 10.20 -3.76 -4.76
N PRO A 14 10.46 -5.05 -4.45
CA PRO A 14 10.27 -6.11 -5.43
C PRO A 14 8.84 -6.10 -5.96
N LYS A 15 8.68 -6.28 -7.28
CA LYS A 15 7.37 -6.21 -7.98
C LYS A 15 6.32 -7.10 -7.33
N THR A 16 6.73 -8.25 -6.78
CA THR A 16 5.87 -9.18 -6.01
C THR A 16 5.19 -8.52 -4.82
N LEU A 17 5.85 -7.62 -4.11
CA LEU A 17 5.27 -6.90 -2.98
C LEU A 17 4.34 -5.76 -3.39
N GLN A 18 4.56 -5.19 -4.58
CA GLN A 18 3.61 -4.23 -5.16
C GLN A 18 2.29 -4.92 -5.50
N TRP A 19 2.36 -6.13 -6.07
CA TRP A 19 1.19 -6.98 -6.28
C TRP A 19 0.53 -7.42 -4.97
N ALA A 20 1.33 -7.81 -3.97
CA ALA A 20 0.78 -8.16 -2.65
C ALA A 20 0.04 -6.97 -2.01
N LYS A 21 0.59 -5.75 -2.14
CA LYS A 21 -0.08 -4.52 -1.70
C LYS A 21 -1.40 -4.30 -2.46
N ALA A 22 -1.40 -4.40 -3.78
CA ALA A 22 -2.58 -4.20 -4.60
C ALA A 22 -3.67 -5.24 -4.28
N ALA A 23 -3.30 -6.52 -4.16
CA ALA A 23 -4.20 -7.60 -3.80
C ALA A 23 -4.77 -7.43 -2.39
N ALA A 24 -3.96 -6.99 -1.41
CA ALA A 24 -4.44 -6.70 -0.05
C ALA A 24 -5.47 -5.57 -0.04
N ILE A 25 -5.21 -4.48 -0.78
CA ILE A 25 -6.16 -3.37 -0.92
C ILE A 25 -7.46 -3.85 -1.57
N PHE A 26 -7.36 -4.63 -2.64
CA PHE A 26 -8.53 -5.18 -3.32
C PHE A 26 -9.33 -6.11 -2.39
N GLN A 27 -8.66 -6.97 -1.62
CA GLN A 27 -9.30 -7.83 -0.63
C GLN A 27 -10.05 -7.05 0.45
N ILE A 28 -9.52 -5.90 0.89
CA ILE A 28 -10.24 -5.02 1.83
C ILE A 28 -11.55 -4.52 1.22
N PHE A 29 -11.51 -4.01 -0.02
CA PHE A 29 -12.72 -3.53 -0.68
C PHE A 29 -13.75 -4.63 -0.92
N VAL A 30 -13.30 -5.80 -1.38
CA VAL A 30 -14.17 -6.97 -1.56
C VAL A 30 -14.78 -7.38 -0.21
N GLY A 31 -13.98 -7.48 0.85
CA GLY A 31 -14.46 -7.85 2.18
C GLY A 31 -15.51 -6.88 2.72
N ILE A 32 -15.29 -5.56 2.57
CA ILE A 32 -16.27 -4.53 2.97
C ILE A 32 -17.56 -4.69 2.15
N GLY A 33 -17.44 -4.90 0.84
CA GLY A 33 -18.59 -5.12 -0.05
C GLY A 33 -19.40 -6.36 0.34
N VAL A 34 -18.74 -7.46 0.71
CA VAL A 34 -19.40 -8.67 1.20
C VAL A 34 -20.13 -8.41 2.51
N ILE A 35 -19.48 -7.79 3.50
CA ILE A 35 -20.13 -7.46 4.79
C ILE A 35 -21.37 -6.58 4.57
N TYR A 36 -21.24 -5.56 3.73
CA TYR A 36 -22.36 -4.69 3.38
C TYR A 36 -23.51 -5.48 2.74
N LEU A 37 -23.21 -6.38 1.80
CA LEU A 37 -24.21 -7.24 1.16
C LEU A 37 -24.91 -8.16 2.17
N LEU A 38 -24.16 -8.78 3.09
CA LEU A 38 -24.71 -9.65 4.14
C LEU A 38 -25.67 -8.87 5.04
N LEU A 39 -25.32 -7.66 5.46
CA LEU A 39 -26.20 -6.82 6.28
C LEU A 39 -27.42 -6.32 5.49
N TRP A 40 -27.22 -5.95 4.23
CA TRP A 40 -28.29 -5.50 3.34
C TRP A 40 -29.33 -6.60 3.11
N LEU A 41 -28.93 -7.87 3.01
CA LEU A 41 -29.85 -8.99 2.82
C LEU A 41 -30.87 -9.16 3.96
N VAL A 42 -30.51 -8.76 5.18
CA VAL A 42 -31.40 -8.84 6.36
C VAL A 42 -32.57 -7.86 6.22
N ASP A 43 -32.26 -6.57 6.07
CA ASP A 43 -33.25 -5.49 6.24
C ASP A 43 -33.76 -4.87 4.93
N ALA A 44 -33.14 -5.16 3.79
CA ALA A 44 -33.51 -4.47 2.56
C ALA A 44 -34.84 -4.96 1.99
N GLU A 45 -35.85 -4.11 2.08
CA GLU A 45 -36.95 -4.06 1.13
C GLU A 45 -36.47 -3.31 -0.12
N SER A 46 -35.99 -4.03 -1.12
CA SER A 46 -35.56 -3.40 -2.36
C SER A 46 -36.75 -3.12 -3.26
N VAL A 47 -36.91 -1.89 -3.73
CA VAL A 47 -37.83 -1.54 -4.83
C VAL A 47 -37.30 -1.96 -6.22
N ASN A 48 -36.03 -2.38 -6.31
CA ASN A 48 -35.43 -2.79 -7.58
C ASN A 48 -35.65 -4.30 -7.81
N PRO A 49 -36.32 -4.71 -8.92
CA PRO A 49 -36.62 -6.12 -9.19
C PRO A 49 -35.37 -6.97 -9.37
N PHE A 50 -34.26 -6.40 -9.85
CA PHE A 50 -32.98 -7.12 -9.96
C PHE A 50 -32.45 -7.51 -8.57
N LEU A 51 -32.43 -6.54 -7.64
CA LEU A 51 -31.92 -6.75 -6.29
C LEU A 51 -32.84 -7.69 -5.48
N GLN A 52 -34.16 -7.62 -5.69
CA GLN A 52 -35.08 -8.63 -5.16
C GLN A 52 -34.77 -10.03 -5.71
N GLY A 53 -34.49 -10.15 -7.01
CA GLY A 53 -34.09 -11.42 -7.63
C GLY A 53 -32.83 -12.02 -6.99
N VAL A 54 -31.81 -11.19 -6.74
CA VAL A 54 -30.58 -11.60 -6.04
C VAL A 54 -30.89 -12.05 -4.62
N LYS A 55 -31.67 -11.28 -3.85
CA LYS A 55 -32.08 -11.63 -2.49
C LYS A 55 -32.84 -12.95 -2.44
N ASN A 56 -33.82 -13.13 -3.32
CA ASN A 56 -34.63 -14.35 -3.38
C ASN A 56 -33.79 -15.58 -3.76
N GLY A 57 -32.87 -15.44 -4.72
CA GLY A 57 -31.96 -16.52 -5.09
C GLY A 57 -31.04 -16.92 -3.94
N PHE A 58 -30.49 -15.95 -3.21
CA PHE A 58 -29.68 -16.22 -2.02
C PHE A 58 -30.48 -16.91 -0.90
N MET A 59 -31.67 -16.40 -0.60
CA MET A 59 -32.56 -17.01 0.40
C MET A 59 -33.01 -18.42 0.01
N GLN A 60 -33.23 -18.69 -1.29
CA GLN A 60 -33.54 -20.02 -1.79
C GLN A 60 -32.36 -20.98 -1.61
N GLU A 61 -31.13 -20.52 -1.83
CA GLU A 61 -29.93 -21.35 -1.62
C GLU A 61 -29.72 -21.64 -0.13
N LEU A 62 -29.92 -20.65 0.74
CA LEU A 62 -29.93 -20.85 2.20
C LEU A 62 -31.02 -21.83 2.65
N ALA A 63 -32.21 -21.76 2.06
CA ALA A 63 -33.30 -22.68 2.37
C ALA A 63 -32.94 -24.13 2.01
N LYS A 64 -32.19 -24.37 0.91
CA LYS A 64 -31.66 -25.70 0.58
C LYS A 64 -30.68 -26.23 1.63
N GLN A 65 -29.99 -25.33 2.34
CA GLN A 65 -29.09 -25.65 3.44
C GLN A 65 -29.81 -25.77 4.80
N GLY A 66 -31.15 -25.67 4.82
CA GLY A 66 -31.97 -25.76 6.03
C GLY A 66 -32.11 -24.44 6.79
N VAL A 67 -31.62 -23.32 6.24
CA VAL A 67 -31.72 -21.99 6.85
C VAL A 67 -32.98 -21.30 6.34
N MET A 68 -34.04 -21.32 7.14
CA MET A 68 -35.36 -20.78 6.77
C MET A 68 -35.50 -19.27 6.98
N THR A 69 -34.65 -18.69 7.83
CA THR A 69 -34.63 -17.25 8.12
C THR A 69 -33.20 -16.78 8.15
N TYR A 70 -32.97 -15.56 7.64
CA TYR A 70 -31.67 -14.92 7.65
C TYR A 70 -31.78 -13.63 8.47
N ASP A 71 -31.17 -13.64 9.66
CA ASP A 71 -31.24 -12.57 10.64
C ASP A 71 -29.87 -11.90 10.84
N TYR A 72 -29.84 -10.86 11.67
CA TYR A 72 -28.59 -10.18 12.03
C TYR A 72 -27.58 -11.09 12.72
N THR A 73 -28.04 -12.14 13.41
CA THR A 73 -27.16 -13.12 14.07
C THR A 73 -26.38 -13.92 13.04
N LEU A 74 -27.06 -14.43 12.01
CA LEU A 74 -26.46 -15.18 10.91
C LEU A 74 -25.59 -14.28 10.03
N ALA A 75 -26.05 -13.07 9.73
CA ALA A 75 -25.24 -12.09 9.00
C ALA A 75 -23.95 -11.73 9.74
N GLY A 76 -24.02 -11.57 11.06
CA GLY A 76 -22.84 -11.35 11.91
C GLY A 76 -21.86 -12.50 11.87
N LYS A 77 -22.35 -13.75 11.95
CA LYS A 77 -21.50 -14.96 11.84
C LYS A 77 -20.85 -15.06 10.45
N ALA A 78 -21.61 -14.86 9.37
CA ALA A 78 -21.10 -14.88 8.00
C ALA A 78 -20.09 -13.75 7.72
N SER A 79 -20.18 -12.63 8.45
CA SER A 79 -19.25 -11.51 8.31
C SER A 79 -17.88 -11.76 8.95
N PHE A 80 -17.74 -12.79 9.79
CA PHE A 80 -16.48 -13.09 10.48
C PHE A 80 -15.33 -13.37 9.51
N GLU A 81 -15.56 -14.17 8.48
CA GLU A 81 -14.51 -14.58 7.53
C GLU A 81 -14.03 -13.40 6.65
N PRO A 82 -14.92 -12.56 6.07
CA PRO A 82 -14.52 -11.30 5.45
C PRO A 82 -13.78 -10.34 6.40
N LEU A 83 -14.20 -10.23 7.66
CA LEU A 83 -13.53 -9.39 8.66
C LEU A 83 -12.11 -9.87 8.95
N LEU A 84 -11.92 -11.18 9.08
CA LEU A 84 -10.61 -11.78 9.27
C LEU A 84 -9.71 -11.54 8.05
N GLY A 85 -10.26 -11.62 6.84
CA GLY A 85 -9.55 -11.30 5.60
C GLY A 85 -9.15 -9.82 5.50
N ILE A 86 -10.02 -8.90 5.92
CA ILE A 86 -9.72 -7.46 6.01
C ILE A 86 -8.58 -7.24 7.01
N LEU A 87 -8.67 -7.84 8.20
CA LEU A 87 -7.66 -7.70 9.24
C LEU A 87 -6.29 -8.22 8.77
N ALA A 88 -6.24 -9.41 8.16
CA ALA A 88 -5.02 -9.98 7.59
C ALA A 88 -4.41 -9.06 6.52
N SER A 89 -5.26 -8.46 5.67
CA SER A 89 -4.83 -7.51 4.64
C SER A 89 -4.25 -6.21 5.23
N ILE A 90 -4.88 -5.66 6.27
CA ILE A 90 -4.37 -4.48 6.99
C ILE A 90 -3.02 -4.80 7.63
N ILE A 91 -2.90 -5.95 8.31
CA ILE A 91 -1.65 -6.40 8.94
C ILE A 91 -0.54 -6.55 7.90
N LEU A 92 -0.84 -7.11 6.72
CA LEU A 92 0.09 -7.16 5.59
C LEU A 92 0.55 -5.76 5.16
N LEU A 93 -0.36 -4.81 4.99
CA LEU A 93 -0.01 -3.43 4.62
C LEU A 93 0.88 -2.74 5.68
N VAL A 94 0.58 -2.94 6.95
CA VAL A 94 1.39 -2.43 8.08
C VAL A 94 2.76 -3.13 8.10
N GLY A 95 2.80 -4.45 7.89
CA GLY A 95 4.03 -5.23 7.82
C GLY A 95 4.95 -4.78 6.67
N LEU A 96 4.38 -4.46 5.51
CA LEU A 96 5.11 -3.90 4.36
C LEU A 96 5.74 -2.52 4.66
N ARG A 97 5.15 -1.75 5.59
CA ARG A 97 5.66 -0.45 6.04
C ARG A 97 6.80 -0.60 7.04
N HIS A 98 6.67 -1.48 8.03
CA HIS A 98 7.65 -1.62 9.12
C HIS A 98 8.89 -2.43 8.76
N ARG A 99 8.81 -3.35 7.78
CA ARG A 99 9.96 -4.12 7.25
C ARG A 99 10.79 -4.85 8.33
N THR A 100 10.13 -5.45 9.33
CA THR A 100 10.82 -6.26 10.34
C THR A 100 10.53 -7.75 10.19
N ALA A 101 11.48 -8.60 10.58
CA ALA A 101 11.31 -10.05 10.62
C ALA A 101 10.15 -10.48 11.54
N THR A 102 9.93 -9.74 12.64
CA THR A 102 8.77 -9.95 13.53
C THR A 102 7.46 -9.71 12.79
N MET A 103 7.35 -8.60 12.05
CA MET A 103 6.13 -8.29 11.30
C MET A 103 5.90 -9.29 10.17
N TYR A 104 6.96 -9.81 9.52
CA TYR A 104 6.80 -10.89 8.55
C TYR A 104 6.16 -12.14 9.17
N LYS A 105 6.62 -12.57 10.34
CA LYS A 105 6.02 -13.72 11.06
C LYS A 105 4.56 -13.46 11.42
N VAL A 106 4.23 -12.25 11.87
CA VAL A 106 2.85 -11.86 12.20
C VAL A 106 1.97 -11.89 10.95
N VAL A 107 2.42 -11.31 9.83
CA VAL A 107 1.70 -11.31 8.54
C VAL A 107 1.43 -12.74 8.07
N ILE A 108 2.47 -13.59 8.04
CA ILE A 108 2.31 -14.99 7.63
C ILE A 108 1.39 -15.74 8.58
N GLY A 109 1.50 -15.51 9.89
CA GLY A 109 0.63 -16.13 10.88
C GLY A 109 -0.85 -15.78 10.66
N PHE A 110 -1.17 -14.51 10.41
CA PHE A 110 -2.54 -14.08 10.13
C PHE A 110 -3.04 -14.57 8.77
N LEU A 111 -2.22 -14.55 7.73
CA LEU A 111 -2.60 -15.09 6.42
C LEU A 111 -2.82 -16.60 6.47
N LEU A 112 -2.02 -17.35 7.24
CA LEU A 112 -2.23 -18.79 7.46
C LEU A 112 -3.49 -19.05 8.28
N LEU A 113 -3.73 -18.28 9.34
CA LEU A 113 -4.96 -18.38 10.13
C LEU A 113 -6.19 -18.17 9.25
N HIS A 114 -6.19 -17.12 8.43
CA HIS A 114 -7.28 -16.84 7.50
C HIS A 114 -7.41 -17.94 6.43
N PHE A 115 -6.31 -18.44 5.89
CA PHE A 115 -6.32 -19.53 4.93
C PHE A 115 -6.90 -20.83 5.51
N ILE A 116 -6.51 -21.21 6.73
CA ILE A 116 -7.02 -22.40 7.41
C ILE A 116 -8.50 -22.22 7.78
N SER A 117 -8.89 -21.03 8.26
CA SER A 117 -10.29 -20.67 8.53
C SER A 117 -11.15 -20.84 7.30
N GLY A 118 -10.71 -20.29 6.16
CA GLY A 118 -11.42 -20.43 4.90
C GLY A 118 -11.51 -21.88 4.42
N LEU A 119 -10.46 -22.71 4.59
CA LEU A 119 -10.51 -24.11 4.20
C LEU A 119 -11.51 -24.92 5.04
N ALA A 120 -11.64 -24.58 6.33
CA ALA A 120 -12.59 -25.24 7.22
C ALA A 120 -14.05 -24.94 6.86
N HIS A 121 -14.32 -23.76 6.29
CA HIS A 121 -15.68 -23.31 5.97
C HIS A 121 -15.99 -23.28 4.47
N TRP A 122 -15.06 -23.72 3.61
CA TRP A 122 -15.12 -23.61 2.15
C TRP A 122 -15.33 -22.17 1.60
N ASP A 123 -15.19 -21.15 2.46
CA ASP A 123 -15.43 -19.73 2.18
C ASP A 123 -14.11 -18.98 1.93
N LEU A 124 -13.21 -19.57 1.14
CA LEU A 124 -11.94 -18.94 0.84
C LEU A 124 -12.16 -17.67 0.00
N LEU A 125 -11.86 -16.49 0.54
CA LEU A 125 -11.59 -15.33 -0.30
C LEU A 125 -10.41 -15.70 -1.21
N VAL A 126 -10.68 -15.74 -2.52
CA VAL A 126 -9.75 -16.20 -3.58
C VAL A 126 -8.37 -15.53 -3.51
N LEU A 127 -8.27 -14.34 -2.90
CA LEU A 127 -7.05 -13.55 -2.79
C LEU A 127 -6.09 -14.03 -1.69
N THR A 128 -6.56 -14.68 -0.63
CA THR A 128 -5.70 -15.13 0.48
C THR A 128 -4.60 -16.11 0.04
N PRO A 129 -4.86 -17.17 -0.75
CA PRO A 129 -3.79 -18.05 -1.23
C PRO A 129 -2.81 -17.34 -2.17
N ILE A 130 -3.29 -16.35 -2.95
CA ILE A 130 -2.43 -15.52 -3.81
C ILE A 130 -1.50 -14.67 -2.94
N LEU A 131 -2.03 -13.99 -1.92
CA LEU A 131 -1.25 -13.21 -0.96
C LEU A 131 -0.21 -14.06 -0.24
N LEU A 132 -0.61 -15.25 0.19
CA LEU A 132 0.28 -16.21 0.84
C LEU A 132 1.44 -16.61 -0.09
N GLY A 133 1.14 -16.95 -1.35
CA GLY A 133 2.13 -17.27 -2.37
C GLY A 133 3.10 -16.12 -2.65
N LEU A 134 2.58 -14.89 -2.78
CA LEU A 134 3.39 -13.69 -2.99
C LEU A 134 4.33 -13.41 -1.79
N CYS A 135 3.85 -13.61 -0.56
CA CYS A 135 4.63 -13.39 0.65
C CYS A 135 5.70 -14.47 0.90
N PHE A 136 5.49 -15.70 0.40
CA PHE A 136 6.48 -16.78 0.54
C PHE A 136 7.65 -16.71 -0.45
N THR A 137 7.60 -15.82 -1.45
CA THR A 137 8.69 -15.65 -2.43
C THR A 137 10.02 -15.26 -1.77
N ALA A 138 11.15 -15.70 -2.35
CA ALA A 138 12.48 -15.37 -1.82
C ALA A 138 12.74 -13.87 -1.76
N SER A 139 12.23 -13.10 -2.73
CA SER A 139 12.32 -11.64 -2.78
C SER A 139 11.53 -10.97 -1.66
N ALA A 140 10.34 -11.49 -1.34
CA ALA A 140 9.55 -11.01 -0.21
C ALA A 140 10.25 -11.27 1.12
N ARG A 141 10.76 -12.49 1.35
CA ARG A 141 11.53 -12.82 2.56
C ARG A 141 12.79 -11.94 2.70
N ALA A 142 13.51 -11.72 1.61
CA ALA A 142 14.69 -10.84 1.62
C ALA A 142 14.31 -9.41 2.00
N TYR A 143 13.19 -8.88 1.49
CA TYR A 143 12.72 -7.53 1.79
C TYR A 143 12.43 -7.30 3.28
N TRP A 144 11.87 -8.28 3.99
CA TRP A 144 11.58 -8.17 5.43
C TRP A 144 12.77 -8.44 6.35
N ASN A 145 13.82 -9.09 5.84
CA ASN A 145 15.04 -9.40 6.58
C ASN A 145 16.19 -8.43 6.29
N THR A 146 16.01 -7.53 5.31
CA THR A 146 16.98 -6.46 5.05
C THR A 146 16.66 -5.30 5.99
N PRO A 147 17.62 -4.83 6.81
CA PRO A 147 17.40 -3.66 7.65
C PRO A 147 16.95 -2.49 6.79
N SER A 148 15.87 -1.81 7.21
CA SER A 148 15.54 -0.50 6.65
C SER A 148 16.76 0.40 6.88
N GLU A 149 17.43 0.88 5.82
CA GLU A 149 18.41 1.95 5.99
C GLU A 149 17.71 3.09 6.75
N PRO A 150 18.34 3.64 7.80
CA PRO A 150 17.79 4.80 8.48
C PRO A 150 17.63 5.92 7.46
N ASP A 151 16.48 6.61 7.51
CA ASP A 151 16.18 7.77 6.68
C ASP A 151 17.41 8.71 6.66
N GLN A 152 18.00 8.93 5.49
CA GLN A 152 19.08 9.92 5.28
C GLN A 152 18.58 11.38 5.42
N THR A 153 17.55 11.64 6.24
CA THR A 153 17.13 12.99 6.59
C THR A 153 17.90 13.57 7.77
N SER A 154 18.77 12.80 8.44
CA SER A 154 19.79 13.35 9.33
C SER A 154 21.07 13.68 8.57
N VAL A 155 20.99 14.62 7.62
CA VAL A 155 22.20 15.34 7.20
C VAL A 155 22.58 16.22 8.39
N THR A 156 23.45 15.71 9.25
CA THR A 156 24.22 16.56 10.17
C THR A 156 24.84 17.65 9.31
N PRO A 157 24.52 18.94 9.51
CA PRO A 157 25.17 19.99 8.74
C PRO A 157 26.69 19.86 8.96
N PRO A 158 27.50 20.02 7.90
CA PRO A 158 28.95 19.96 8.05
C PRO A 158 29.38 20.94 9.16
N PRO A 159 30.40 20.59 9.97
CA PRO A 159 30.86 21.44 11.05
C PRO A 159 31.12 22.84 10.52
N SER A 160 30.46 23.83 11.10
CA SER A 160 30.62 25.24 10.77
C SER A 160 32.08 25.61 10.95
N VAL A 161 32.80 25.77 9.85
CA VAL A 161 34.18 26.24 9.84
C VAL A 161 34.16 27.64 10.44
N LYS A 162 34.72 27.80 11.64
CA LYS A 162 34.89 29.12 12.28
C LYS A 162 35.61 30.04 11.28
N PRO A 163 35.12 31.28 11.06
CA PRO A 163 35.83 32.23 10.22
C PRO A 163 37.21 32.48 10.83
N VAL A 164 38.24 32.19 10.04
CA VAL A 164 39.62 32.57 10.33
C VAL A 164 39.68 34.10 10.41
N PRO A 165 40.26 34.69 11.47
CA PRO A 165 40.36 36.14 11.58
C PRO A 165 41.18 36.71 10.41
N ALA A 166 40.63 37.75 9.78
CA ALA A 166 41.20 38.42 8.62
C ALA A 166 42.61 38.93 8.93
N VAL A 167 43.60 38.37 8.24
CA VAL A 167 44.94 38.96 8.13
C VAL A 167 44.80 40.26 7.35
N LYS A 168 45.13 41.39 7.99
CA LYS A 168 45.20 42.71 7.37
C LYS A 168 46.16 42.66 6.17
N SER A 169 45.62 42.68 4.97
CA SER A 169 46.37 42.86 3.74
C SER A 169 46.61 44.36 3.48
N ALA A 170 47.89 44.70 3.30
CA ALA A 170 48.38 46.00 2.88
C ALA A 170 47.90 46.35 1.44
N PRO A 171 47.85 47.65 1.08
CA PRO A 171 47.12 48.10 -0.11
C PRO A 171 47.92 47.84 -1.40
N LYS A 172 47.28 47.23 -2.40
CA LYS A 172 47.78 47.23 -3.79
C LYS A 172 46.90 48.11 -4.67
N LYS A 173 47.62 48.98 -5.37
CA LYS A 173 47.24 50.01 -6.34
C LYS A 173 46.13 49.60 -7.32
N SER A 174 45.18 50.53 -7.44
CA SER A 174 44.41 50.94 -8.62
C SER A 174 45.00 50.52 -9.97
N VAL A 175 44.23 49.75 -10.75
CA VAL A 175 44.18 49.86 -12.21
C VAL A 175 42.72 49.71 -12.68
N LYS A 176 42.39 50.58 -13.63
CA LYS A 176 41.12 51.03 -14.18
C LYS A 176 40.71 50.18 -15.38
N THR A 177 39.44 49.75 -15.48
CA THR A 177 38.71 49.62 -16.75
C THR A 177 37.18 49.56 -16.55
N THR A 178 36.51 50.13 -17.54
CA THR A 178 35.15 50.68 -17.67
C THR A 178 34.07 49.60 -17.94
N PRO A 179 32.76 49.88 -17.76
CA PRO A 179 31.69 48.87 -17.84
C PRO A 179 31.12 48.76 -19.26
N SER A 180 30.67 47.55 -19.63
CA SER A 180 29.75 47.35 -20.76
C SER A 180 28.42 46.81 -20.24
N SER A 181 27.39 47.63 -20.39
CA SER A 181 26.00 47.41 -20.02
C SER A 181 25.16 47.37 -21.30
N LYS A 182 24.29 46.35 -21.40
CA LYS A 182 23.06 46.20 -22.21
C LYS A 182 22.93 44.72 -22.61
N ALA A 183 21.77 44.08 -22.68
CA ALA A 183 20.37 44.48 -22.57
C ALA A 183 19.57 43.16 -22.40
N THR A 184 18.76 43.05 -21.35
CA THR A 184 17.27 43.09 -21.37
C THR A 184 16.57 41.73 -21.58
N PRO A 185 15.71 41.31 -20.63
CA PRO A 185 14.75 40.23 -20.79
C PRO A 185 13.38 40.77 -21.26
N LYS A 186 12.69 40.03 -22.13
CA LYS A 186 11.28 40.24 -22.55
C LYS A 186 10.90 39.01 -23.41
N LYS A 187 9.68 38.45 -23.41
CA LYS A 187 8.40 38.71 -22.76
C LYS A 187 7.44 37.62 -23.28
N LYS A 188 6.40 37.32 -22.48
CA LYS A 188 5.02 36.92 -22.86
C LYS A 188 4.84 35.53 -23.52
N ALA A 189 3.91 34.65 -23.13
CA ALA A 189 2.53 34.70 -22.59
C ALA A 189 1.51 34.18 -23.63
N ALA A 190 0.39 33.68 -23.10
CA ALA A 190 -0.92 33.37 -23.71
C ALA A 190 -1.09 31.94 -24.27
N THR A 191 -1.88 31.04 -23.67
CA THR A 191 -3.35 30.93 -23.42
C THR A 191 -4.22 30.45 -24.59
N ALA A 192 -5.18 29.60 -24.22
CA ALA A 192 -6.51 29.33 -24.80
C ALA A 192 -6.60 28.30 -25.96
N LYS A 193 -7.32 27.17 -25.87
CA LYS A 193 -8.77 26.89 -25.66
C LYS A 193 -9.56 26.80 -26.99
N LYS A 194 -9.99 25.60 -27.39
CA LYS A 194 -11.31 25.22 -28.00
C LYS A 194 -11.20 23.78 -28.56
N LYS A 195 -12.07 22.80 -28.21
CA LYS A 195 -13.51 22.57 -28.46
C LYS A 195 -13.80 21.93 -29.84
N SER A 196 -14.42 20.74 -29.78
CA SER A 196 -15.40 20.15 -30.70
C SER A 196 -14.99 19.80 -32.13
N ALA A 197 -14.98 18.50 -32.41
CA ALA A 197 -15.77 17.89 -33.48
C ALA A 197 -16.18 16.49 -33.00
#